data_AF-A0A7S0V5F3-F1
#
_entry.id   AF-A0A7S0V5F3-F1
#
_cell.length_a   1.000
_cell.length_b   1.000
_cell.length_c   1.000
_cell.angle_alpha   90.00
_cell.angle_beta   90.00
_cell.angle_gamma   90.00
#
_symmetry.space_group_name_H-M   'P 1'
#
loop_
_entity.id
_entity.type
_entity.pdbx_description
1 polymer ?
#
loop_
_entity_poly.entity_id
_entity_poly.type
_entity_poly.pdbx_seq_one_letter_code
_entity_poly.pdbx_strand_id
1 'polypeptide(L)'
;MSLRRKLKGKKPPEGWDLIEKAIEDFELKLKDAVNEEHEGKRKTELNWKIHRLHWEKNRYIYDLMFVRKAMSKELYEWLVREKVADGALIAKWRKPGYEILCSMLAIQRGNHNFGTTSHCRVPLRARAAQQRITPDVQTGCISCASGDGKFGGPVWWNTPIDEPKEEDRDGQEGPSKKRSAEEAEIDDDEDIPDEVRARLEALKRR
;
A
#
# COMPACT_ATOMS: atom_id res chain seq x y z
N MET A 1 0.85 4.44 -26.17
CA MET A 1 -0.08 4.47 -27.33
C MET A 1 -1.41 5.03 -26.83
N SER A 2 -1.96 6.06 -27.48
CA SER A 2 -3.23 6.70 -27.06
C SER A 2 -4.40 5.69 -27.07
N LEU A 3 -5.28 5.77 -26.07
CA LEU A 3 -6.51 4.97 -25.94
C LEU A 3 -7.32 4.94 -27.25
N ARG A 4 -7.50 6.11 -27.89
CA ARG A 4 -8.19 6.23 -29.18
C ARG A 4 -7.55 5.40 -30.29
N ARG A 5 -6.21 5.31 -30.32
CA ARG A 5 -5.50 4.49 -31.31
C ARG A 5 -5.69 3.00 -31.03
N LYS A 6 -5.78 2.60 -29.77
CA LYS A 6 -5.97 1.21 -29.34
C LYS A 6 -7.39 0.71 -29.59
N LEU A 7 -8.38 1.58 -29.45
CA LEU A 7 -9.80 1.29 -29.68
C LEU A 7 -10.22 1.49 -31.14
N LYS A 8 -9.34 2.07 -31.98
CA LYS A 8 -9.61 2.27 -33.41
C LYS A 8 -9.95 0.93 -34.09
N GLY A 9 -11.16 0.83 -34.61
CA GLY A 9 -11.67 -0.36 -35.31
C GLY A 9 -12.47 -1.34 -34.44
N LYS A 10 -12.61 -1.07 -33.14
CA LYS A 10 -13.45 -1.88 -32.23
C LYS A 10 -14.78 -1.18 -32.04
N LYS A 11 -15.89 -1.91 -32.18
CA LYS A 11 -17.22 -1.38 -31.89
C LYS A 11 -17.38 -1.31 -30.36
N PRO A 12 -17.51 -0.12 -29.77
CA PRO A 12 -17.76 0.00 -28.34
C PRO A 12 -19.17 -0.54 -28.01
N PRO A 13 -19.35 -1.23 -26.88
CA PRO A 13 -20.67 -1.61 -26.37
C PRO A 13 -21.49 -0.38 -25.94
N GLU A 14 -22.79 -0.60 -25.73
CA GLU A 14 -23.71 0.43 -25.24
C GLU A 14 -23.22 1.04 -23.92
N GLY A 15 -23.29 2.37 -23.81
CA GLY A 15 -22.89 3.13 -22.62
C GLY A 15 -21.42 3.57 -22.58
N TRP A 16 -20.60 3.22 -23.59
CA TRP A 16 -19.21 3.72 -23.69
C TRP A 16 -19.14 5.24 -23.76
N ASP A 17 -20.03 5.88 -24.53
CA ASP A 17 -20.02 7.33 -24.77
C ASP A 17 -20.14 8.15 -23.46
N LEU A 18 -20.80 7.59 -22.44
CA LEU A 18 -21.00 8.25 -21.14
C LEU A 18 -19.72 8.23 -20.27
N ILE A 19 -18.88 7.21 -20.43
CA ILE A 19 -17.67 7.03 -19.61
C ILE A 19 -16.39 7.42 -20.36
N GLU A 20 -16.45 7.52 -21.69
CA GLU A 20 -15.30 7.76 -22.56
C GLU A 20 -14.50 8.98 -22.11
N LYS A 21 -15.16 10.13 -21.95
CA LYS A 21 -14.49 11.37 -21.54
C LYS A 21 -13.76 11.23 -20.21
N ALA A 22 -14.38 10.58 -19.23
CA ALA A 22 -13.77 10.38 -17.91
C ALA A 22 -12.52 9.49 -18.01
N ILE A 23 -12.58 8.42 -18.81
CA ILE A 23 -11.43 7.52 -19.01
C ILE A 23 -10.32 8.24 -19.79
N GLU A 24 -10.65 9.04 -20.80
CA GLU A 24 -9.68 9.85 -21.54
C GLU A 24 -8.95 10.86 -20.63
N ASP A 25 -9.67 11.51 -19.71
CA ASP A 25 -9.09 12.42 -18.73
C ASP A 25 -8.09 11.71 -17.81
N PHE A 26 -8.39 10.47 -17.37
CA PHE A 26 -7.44 9.67 -16.59
C PHE A 26 -6.20 9.27 -17.40
N GLU A 27 -6.37 8.87 -18.65
CA GLU A 27 -5.26 8.50 -19.53
C GLU A 27 -4.37 9.71 -19.87
N LEU A 28 -4.97 10.90 -20.02
CA LEU A 28 -4.23 12.15 -20.20
C LEU A 28 -3.40 12.47 -18.95
N LYS A 29 -4.00 12.44 -17.76
CA LYS A 29 -3.29 12.62 -16.49
C LYS A 29 -2.17 11.59 -16.30
N LEU A 30 -2.40 10.34 -16.72
CA LEU A 30 -1.41 9.28 -16.65
C LEU A 30 -0.24 9.56 -17.59
N LYS A 31 -0.50 10.03 -18.81
CA LYS A 31 0.52 10.44 -19.77
C LYS A 31 1.34 11.62 -19.25
N ASP A 32 0.68 12.60 -18.64
CA ASP A 32 1.35 13.75 -18.04
C ASP A 32 2.21 13.34 -16.85
N ALA A 33 1.73 12.41 -16.00
CA ALA A 33 2.50 11.86 -14.90
C ALA A 33 3.74 11.06 -15.35
N VAL A 34 3.68 10.40 -16.51
CA VAL A 34 4.83 9.70 -17.11
C VAL A 34 5.85 10.68 -17.70
N ASN A 35 5.41 11.84 -18.17
CA ASN A 35 6.27 12.87 -18.77
C ASN A 35 6.78 13.91 -17.76
N GLU A 36 6.33 13.85 -16.50
CA GLU A 36 6.68 14.81 -15.48
C GLU A 36 8.20 14.80 -15.21
N GLU A 37 8.78 15.98 -15.02
CA GLU A 37 10.21 16.09 -14.75
C GLU A 37 10.60 15.42 -13.43
N HIS A 38 11.78 14.81 -13.45
CA HIS A 38 12.26 13.90 -12.42
C HIS A 38 13.25 14.56 -11.46
N GLU A 39 13.46 15.87 -11.55
CA GLU A 39 14.46 16.59 -10.75
C GLU A 39 14.10 16.58 -9.26
N GLY A 40 15.06 16.18 -8.43
CA GLY A 40 14.93 16.15 -6.97
C GLY A 40 14.12 14.98 -6.39
N LYS A 41 13.51 14.13 -7.22
CA LYS A 41 12.72 12.97 -6.76
C LYS A 41 13.53 11.68 -6.84
N ARG A 42 13.26 10.73 -5.95
CA ARG A 42 13.83 9.38 -6.07
C ARG A 42 13.20 8.68 -7.26
N LYS A 43 13.96 7.80 -7.94
CA LYS A 43 13.47 7.02 -9.08
C LYS A 43 12.15 6.28 -8.78
N THR A 44 11.99 5.83 -7.55
CA THR A 44 10.79 5.12 -7.08
C THR A 44 9.57 6.04 -6.95
N GLU A 45 9.78 7.30 -6.53
CA GLU A 45 8.71 8.29 -6.29
C GLU A 45 8.01 8.73 -7.58
N LEU A 46 8.70 8.61 -8.72
CA LEU A 46 8.15 8.88 -10.05
C LEU A 46 6.95 7.98 -10.36
N ASN A 47 7.02 6.72 -9.94
CA ASN A 47 5.96 5.74 -10.20
C ASN A 47 4.78 5.87 -9.24
N TRP A 48 4.93 6.57 -8.12
CA TRP A 48 3.86 6.66 -7.12
C TRP A 48 2.61 7.34 -7.69
N LYS A 49 2.79 8.47 -8.40
CA LYS A 49 1.70 9.18 -9.09
C LYS A 49 0.98 8.30 -10.11
N ILE A 50 1.73 7.50 -10.86
CA ILE A 50 1.21 6.53 -11.83
C ILE A 50 0.35 5.48 -11.13
N HIS A 51 0.83 4.91 -10.02
CA HIS A 51 0.09 3.91 -9.24
C HIS A 51 -1.21 4.47 -8.66
N ARG A 52 -1.18 5.70 -8.13
CA ARG A 52 -2.38 6.36 -7.61
C ARG A 52 -3.41 6.60 -8.71
N LEU A 53 -3.00 7.15 -9.85
CA LEU A 53 -3.91 7.38 -10.99
C LEU A 53 -4.48 6.08 -11.55
N HIS A 54 -3.66 5.03 -11.62
CA HIS A 54 -4.13 3.68 -11.99
C HIS A 54 -5.20 3.18 -11.02
N TRP A 55 -4.99 3.35 -9.72
CA TRP A 55 -5.98 2.98 -8.70
C TRP A 55 -7.28 3.79 -8.86
N GLU A 56 -7.19 5.12 -8.98
CA GLU A 56 -8.35 6.01 -9.13
C GLU A 56 -9.17 5.68 -10.38
N LYS A 57 -8.52 5.45 -11.53
CA LYS A 57 -9.17 5.04 -12.77
C LYS A 57 -9.94 3.72 -12.60
N ASN A 58 -9.31 2.72 -11.98
CA ASN A 58 -9.94 1.43 -11.75
C ASN A 58 -11.05 1.52 -10.71
N ARG A 59 -10.89 2.36 -9.68
CA ARG A 59 -11.89 2.56 -8.65
C ARG A 59 -13.15 3.21 -9.21
N TYR A 60 -12.98 4.19 -10.10
CA TYR A 60 -14.09 4.80 -10.84
C TYR A 60 -14.91 3.73 -11.60
N ILE A 61 -14.24 2.82 -12.32
CA ILE A 61 -14.91 1.72 -13.04
C ILE A 61 -15.60 0.75 -12.06
N TYR A 62 -14.94 0.42 -10.94
CA TYR A 62 -15.50 -0.43 -9.90
C TYR A 62 -16.78 0.17 -9.28
N ASP A 63 -16.74 1.46 -8.94
CA ASP A 63 -17.87 2.15 -8.32
C ASP A 63 -19.06 2.23 -9.29
N LEU A 64 -18.81 2.46 -10.59
CA LEU A 64 -19.87 2.44 -11.60
C LEU A 64 -20.52 1.06 -11.76
N MET A 65 -19.73 -0.01 -11.72
CA MET A 65 -20.21 -1.38 -11.96
C MET A 65 -20.85 -2.02 -10.71
N PHE A 66 -20.19 -1.94 -9.55
CA PHE A 66 -20.55 -2.73 -8.37
C PHE A 66 -21.28 -1.92 -7.30
N VAL A 67 -20.98 -0.62 -7.17
CA VAL A 67 -21.60 0.25 -6.15
C VAL A 67 -22.86 0.90 -6.71
N ARG A 68 -22.75 1.66 -7.80
CA ARG A 68 -23.85 2.38 -8.44
C ARG A 68 -24.65 1.53 -9.42
N LYS A 69 -24.07 0.45 -9.95
CA LYS A 69 -24.67 -0.47 -10.94
C LYS A 69 -25.22 0.25 -12.18
N ALA A 70 -24.54 1.31 -12.61
CA ALA A 70 -24.92 2.13 -13.77
C ALA A 70 -24.26 1.65 -15.08
N MET A 71 -23.36 0.66 -15.01
CA MET A 71 -22.65 0.10 -16.16
C MET A 71 -23.17 -1.30 -16.50
N SER A 72 -23.28 -1.61 -17.79
CA SER A 72 -23.63 -2.96 -18.24
C SER A 72 -22.46 -3.93 -18.03
N LYS A 73 -22.79 -5.21 -17.78
CA LYS A 73 -21.78 -6.27 -17.64
C LYS A 73 -20.95 -6.45 -18.91
N GLU A 74 -21.58 -6.33 -20.08
CA GLU A 74 -20.91 -6.44 -21.38
C GLU A 74 -19.86 -5.34 -21.56
N LEU A 75 -20.18 -4.10 -21.18
CA LEU A 75 -19.24 -2.99 -21.22
C LEU A 75 -18.06 -3.23 -20.28
N TYR A 76 -18.31 -3.67 -19.05
CA TYR A 76 -17.25 -3.99 -18.09
C TYR A 76 -16.30 -5.09 -18.62
N GLU A 77 -16.84 -6.19 -19.14
CA GLU A 77 -16.03 -7.28 -19.71
C GLU A 77 -15.21 -6.82 -20.92
N TRP A 78 -15.79 -5.95 -21.75
CA TRP A 78 -15.08 -5.32 -22.86
C TRP A 78 -13.92 -4.45 -22.38
N LEU A 79 -14.11 -3.63 -21.34
CA LEU A 79 -13.05 -2.80 -20.75
C LEU A 79 -11.88 -3.63 -20.19
N VAL A 80 -12.18 -4.75 -19.56
CA VAL A 80 -11.17 -5.68 -19.03
C VAL A 80 -10.42 -6.36 -20.19
N ARG A 81 -11.13 -6.84 -21.21
CA ARG A 81 -10.54 -7.46 -22.41
C ARG A 81 -9.62 -6.49 -23.15
N GLU A 82 -10.04 -5.24 -23.26
CA GLU A 82 -9.26 -4.17 -23.87
C GLU A 82 -8.14 -3.64 -22.98
N LYS A 83 -7.95 -4.19 -21.78
CA LYS A 83 -6.94 -3.73 -20.80
C LYS A 83 -7.06 -2.23 -20.51
N VAL A 84 -8.28 -1.72 -20.49
CA VAL A 84 -8.60 -0.36 -20.00
C VAL A 84 -8.76 -0.43 -18.48
N ALA A 85 -9.45 -1.47 -18.00
CA ALA A 85 -9.59 -1.81 -16.59
C ALA A 85 -8.66 -2.99 -16.21
N ASP A 86 -8.18 -2.97 -14.97
CA ASP A 86 -7.45 -4.04 -14.32
C ASP A 86 -8.42 -4.98 -13.61
N GLY A 87 -8.86 -6.01 -14.33
CA GLY A 87 -9.79 -7.01 -13.79
C GLY A 87 -9.23 -7.78 -12.59
N ALA A 88 -7.91 -7.96 -12.49
CA ALA A 88 -7.29 -8.69 -11.38
C ALA A 88 -7.36 -7.87 -10.08
N LEU A 89 -7.05 -6.58 -10.16
CA LEU A 89 -7.18 -5.66 -9.03
C LEU A 89 -8.64 -5.52 -8.58
N ILE A 90 -9.56 -5.32 -9.53
CA ILE A 90 -11.00 -5.19 -9.24
C ILE A 90 -11.56 -6.46 -8.59
N ALA A 91 -11.14 -7.64 -9.05
CA ALA A 91 -11.54 -8.89 -8.44
C ALA A 91 -11.08 -9.02 -6.97
N LYS A 92 -9.96 -8.38 -6.59
CA LYS A 92 -9.49 -8.35 -5.20
C LYS A 92 -10.34 -7.45 -4.33
N TRP A 93 -10.78 -6.29 -4.80
CA TRP A 93 -11.64 -5.38 -4.03
C TRP A 93 -12.98 -5.98 -3.61
N ARG A 94 -13.44 -7.01 -4.33
CA ARG A 94 -14.64 -7.78 -3.98
C ARG A 94 -14.43 -8.78 -2.85
N LYS A 95 -13.18 -9.04 -2.44
CA LYS A 95 -12.85 -9.98 -1.36
C LYS A 95 -12.70 -9.21 -0.04
N PRO A 96 -13.19 -9.78 1.08
CA PRO A 96 -13.05 -9.15 2.39
C PRO A 96 -11.57 -8.98 2.73
N GLY A 97 -11.21 -7.83 3.31
CA GLY A 97 -9.83 -7.50 3.68
C GLY A 97 -8.98 -6.93 2.54
N TYR A 98 -9.54 -6.74 1.35
CA TYR A 98 -8.87 -6.14 0.19
C TYR A 98 -9.65 -4.98 -0.43
N GLU A 99 -10.70 -4.48 0.21
CA GLU A 99 -11.64 -3.48 -0.30
C GLU A 99 -10.96 -2.18 -0.75
N ILE A 100 -9.81 -1.84 -0.15
CA ILE A 100 -9.02 -0.64 -0.47
C ILE A 100 -7.61 -0.96 -0.95
N LEU A 101 -7.36 -2.18 -1.45
CA LEU A 101 -6.05 -2.60 -1.95
C LEU A 101 -5.48 -1.61 -2.97
N CYS A 102 -4.25 -1.13 -2.77
CA CYS A 102 -3.64 -0.09 -3.60
C CYS A 102 -3.15 -0.60 -4.97
N SER A 103 -2.63 -1.83 -5.04
CA SER A 103 -2.08 -2.42 -6.25
C SER A 103 -1.93 -3.93 -6.10
N MET A 104 -1.90 -4.66 -7.20
CA MET A 104 -1.52 -6.07 -7.21
C MET A 104 -0.08 -6.29 -6.74
N LEU A 105 0.79 -5.28 -6.91
CA LEU A 105 2.18 -5.36 -6.47
C LEU A 105 2.31 -5.59 -4.96
N ALA A 106 1.37 -5.04 -4.18
CA ALA A 106 1.36 -5.12 -2.71
C ALA A 106 1.12 -6.54 -2.15
N ILE A 107 0.58 -7.45 -2.98
CA ILE A 107 0.19 -8.80 -2.55
C ILE A 107 0.93 -9.90 -3.29
N GLN A 108 1.69 -9.55 -4.34
CA GLN A 108 2.45 -10.50 -5.13
C GLN A 108 3.76 -10.82 -4.42
N ARG A 109 3.89 -12.07 -3.94
CA ARG A 109 5.08 -12.57 -3.24
C ARG A 109 6.37 -12.40 -4.06
N GLY A 110 6.29 -12.54 -5.38
CA GLY A 110 7.45 -12.40 -6.27
C GLY A 110 8.04 -10.99 -6.38
N ASN A 111 7.33 -9.96 -5.89
CA ASN A 111 7.81 -8.57 -5.94
C ASN A 111 8.59 -8.15 -4.70
N HIS A 112 8.70 -9.03 -3.70
CA HIS A 112 9.33 -8.76 -2.42
C HIS A 112 10.40 -9.80 -2.12
N ASN A 113 11.55 -9.36 -1.61
CA ASN A 113 12.73 -10.23 -1.38
C ASN A 113 12.44 -11.44 -0.48
N PHE A 114 11.55 -11.29 0.50
CA PHE A 114 11.21 -12.33 1.47
C PHE A 114 9.92 -13.09 1.13
N GLY A 115 9.35 -12.88 -0.06
CA GLY A 115 8.12 -13.57 -0.47
C GLY A 115 6.87 -13.18 0.35
N THR A 116 6.91 -12.06 1.06
CA THR A 116 5.81 -11.54 1.89
C THR A 116 4.91 -10.58 1.09
N THR A 117 3.94 -9.95 1.76
CA THR A 117 3.22 -8.79 1.23
C THR A 117 4.02 -7.51 1.47
N SER A 118 3.62 -6.42 0.82
CA SER A 118 4.20 -5.10 1.05
C SER A 118 3.91 -4.56 2.45
N HIS A 119 4.73 -3.60 2.88
CA HIS A 119 4.53 -2.90 4.15
C HIS A 119 3.16 -2.21 4.22
N CYS A 120 2.68 -1.67 3.09
CA CYS A 120 1.39 -0.99 3.03
C CYS A 120 0.17 -1.87 3.32
N ARG A 121 0.34 -3.21 3.40
CA ARG A 121 -0.72 -4.15 3.81
C ARG A 121 -0.81 -4.36 5.32
N VAL A 122 0.16 -3.90 6.08
CA VAL A 122 0.15 -3.99 7.55
C VAL A 122 -0.71 -2.86 8.12
N PRO A 123 -1.69 -3.13 9.01
CA PRO A 123 -2.50 -2.07 9.62
C PRO A 123 -1.65 -1.02 10.33
N LEU A 124 -1.98 0.27 10.21
CA LEU A 124 -1.22 1.39 10.77
C LEU A 124 -0.98 1.24 12.28
N ARG A 125 -1.99 0.75 13.01
CA ARG A 125 -1.92 0.49 14.46
C ARG A 125 -0.89 -0.57 14.86
N ALA A 126 -0.59 -1.51 13.97
CA ALA A 126 0.35 -2.60 14.21
C ALA A 126 1.78 -2.24 13.79
N ARG A 127 2.00 -1.05 13.21
CA ARG A 127 3.32 -0.56 12.80
C ARG A 127 3.99 0.20 13.94
N ALA A 128 5.32 0.04 14.02
CA ALA A 128 6.17 0.86 14.88
C ALA A 128 6.00 2.36 14.55
N ALA A 129 6.11 3.22 15.56
CA ALA A 129 5.87 4.65 15.42
C ALA A 129 6.70 5.29 14.29
N GLN A 130 7.98 4.94 14.17
CA GLN A 130 8.85 5.47 13.11
C GLN A 130 8.41 5.09 11.69
N GLN A 131 7.74 3.94 11.53
CA GLN A 131 7.38 3.38 10.23
C GLN A 131 5.87 3.50 9.92
N ARG A 132 5.13 4.16 10.81
CA ARG A 132 3.67 4.24 10.72
C ARG A 132 3.24 4.97 9.45
N ILE A 133 3.88 6.09 9.13
CA ILE A 133 3.51 6.96 8.00
C ILE A 133 4.42 6.72 6.77
N THR A 134 5.39 5.81 6.86
CA THR A 134 6.32 5.55 5.75
C THR A 134 5.59 4.97 4.53
N PRO A 135 5.68 5.62 3.35
CA PRO A 135 5.11 5.09 2.11
C PRO A 135 5.83 3.83 1.62
N ASP A 136 5.09 2.96 0.94
CA ASP A 136 5.66 1.83 0.21
C ASP A 136 6.58 2.33 -0.92
N VAL A 137 7.74 1.70 -1.05
CA VAL A 137 8.77 2.11 -2.00
C VAL A 137 8.28 1.98 -3.45
N GLN A 138 7.48 0.97 -3.79
CA GLN A 138 7.05 0.73 -5.16
C GLN A 138 5.84 1.59 -5.52
N THR A 139 4.82 1.62 -4.65
CA THR A 139 3.53 2.23 -4.99
C THR A 139 3.29 3.59 -4.35
N GLY A 140 4.09 4.00 -3.36
CA GLY A 140 3.84 5.20 -2.55
C GLY A 140 2.65 5.09 -1.60
N CYS A 141 2.05 3.91 -1.48
CA CYS A 141 0.91 3.72 -0.58
C CYS A 141 1.40 3.65 0.86
N ILE A 142 0.80 4.42 1.75
CA ILE A 142 1.07 4.36 3.18
C ILE A 142 0.31 3.16 3.78
N SER A 143 -1.01 3.08 3.62
CA SER A 143 -1.77 1.91 4.02
C SER A 143 -2.92 1.59 3.07
N CYS A 144 -3.04 0.31 2.74
CA CYS A 144 -4.17 -0.28 2.03
C CYS A 144 -4.74 -1.48 2.80
N ALA A 145 -4.47 -1.55 4.10
CA ALA A 145 -5.13 -2.49 5.00
C ALA A 145 -6.57 -2.03 5.25
N SER A 146 -7.53 -2.95 5.11
CA SER A 146 -8.94 -2.63 5.32
C SER A 146 -9.18 -2.12 6.73
N GLY A 147 -9.77 -0.93 6.85
CA GLY A 147 -9.96 -0.21 8.12
C GLY A 147 -9.09 1.04 8.27
N ASP A 148 -7.93 1.12 7.60
CA ASP A 148 -7.05 2.30 7.67
C ASP A 148 -7.38 3.38 6.61
N GLY A 149 -8.32 3.07 5.70
CA GLY A 149 -8.58 3.91 4.53
C GLY A 149 -9.10 5.30 4.88
N LYS A 150 -8.59 6.32 4.19
CA LYS A 150 -9.14 7.69 4.21
C LYS A 150 -9.90 7.96 2.91
N PHE A 151 -10.99 8.73 2.99
CA PHE A 151 -11.82 9.10 1.83
C PHE A 151 -12.32 7.92 0.97
N GLY A 152 -12.52 6.73 1.58
CA GLY A 152 -12.99 5.53 0.87
C GLY A 152 -11.93 4.81 0.03
N GLY A 153 -10.66 5.18 0.15
CA GLY A 153 -9.53 4.57 -0.55
C GLY A 153 -8.33 4.28 0.36
N PRO A 154 -7.22 3.76 -0.21
CA PRO A 154 -5.97 3.63 0.52
C PRO A 154 -5.37 4.99 0.86
N VAL A 155 -4.57 5.04 1.91
CA VAL A 155 -3.80 6.22 2.29
C VAL A 155 -2.58 6.31 1.38
N TRP A 156 -2.47 7.40 0.62
CA TRP A 156 -1.33 7.67 -0.27
C TRP A 156 -0.34 8.63 0.40
N TRP A 157 0.90 8.66 -0.11
CA TRP A 157 1.97 9.56 0.36
C TRP A 157 1.60 11.04 0.45
N ASN A 158 0.63 11.51 -0.34
CA ASN A 158 0.16 12.89 -0.33
C ASN A 158 -1.26 13.07 0.24
N THR A 159 -1.77 12.07 0.96
CA THR A 159 -3.03 12.19 1.71
C THR A 159 -2.76 12.98 2.98
N PRO A 160 -3.54 14.02 3.31
CA PRO A 160 -3.43 14.70 4.60
C PRO A 160 -3.65 13.72 5.76
N ILE A 161 -2.64 13.59 6.61
CA ILE A 161 -2.71 12.79 7.83
C ILE A 161 -2.78 13.79 8.98
N ASP A 162 -3.95 13.88 9.60
CA ASP A 162 -4.10 14.56 10.87
C ASP A 162 -3.11 13.95 11.86
N GLU A 163 -2.27 14.78 12.47
CA GLU A 163 -1.35 14.33 13.50
C GLU A 163 -2.15 13.63 14.61
N PRO A 164 -1.70 12.45 15.09
CA PRO A 164 -2.42 11.77 16.16
C PRO A 164 -2.47 12.69 17.38
N LYS A 165 -3.67 13.03 17.83
CA LYS A 165 -3.88 13.71 19.12
C LYS A 165 -3.28 12.83 20.21
N GLU A 166 -2.69 13.46 21.23
CA GLU A 166 -1.94 12.77 22.28
C GLU A 166 -2.75 11.67 23.01
N GLU A 167 -4.08 11.72 22.93
CA GLU A 167 -5.03 10.78 23.52
C GLU A 167 -4.91 9.33 22.99
N ASP A 168 -4.36 9.11 21.79
CA ASP A 168 -4.11 7.75 21.26
C ASP A 168 -2.84 7.09 21.85
N ARG A 169 -2.09 7.80 22.71
CA ARG A 169 -0.91 7.25 23.40
C ARG A 169 -1.27 6.37 24.59
N ASP A 170 -2.43 6.57 25.21
CA ASP A 170 -2.81 5.93 26.48
C ASP A 170 -3.44 4.53 26.32
N GLY A 171 -3.53 4.01 25.09
CA GLY A 171 -4.05 2.66 24.80
C GLY A 171 -2.99 1.55 24.67
N GLN A 172 -1.71 1.85 24.89
CA GLN A 172 -0.60 0.89 24.75
C GLN A 172 0.31 0.84 25.98
N GLU A 173 -0.24 0.45 27.14
CA GLU A 173 0.58 -0.20 28.17
C GLU A 173 0.68 -1.70 27.87
N GLY A 174 1.48 -2.04 26.86
CA GLY A 174 2.20 -3.32 26.82
C GLY A 174 3.55 -3.15 27.52
N PRO A 175 4.13 -4.18 28.16
CA PRO A 175 5.29 -4.00 29.03
C PRO A 175 6.53 -3.71 28.17
N SER A 176 6.79 -2.44 27.92
CA SER A 176 8.02 -1.98 27.29
C SER A 176 8.57 -0.81 28.09
N LYS A 177 8.99 -1.10 29.32
CA LYS A 177 9.95 -0.28 30.04
C LYS A 177 11.27 -0.34 29.26
N LYS A 178 11.52 0.64 28.41
CA LYS A 178 12.87 1.04 28.02
C LYS A 178 13.65 1.31 29.30
N ARG A 179 14.57 0.43 29.69
CA ARG A 179 15.64 0.82 30.61
C ARG A 179 16.56 1.75 29.82
N SER A 180 16.61 3.01 30.23
CA SER A 180 17.62 3.97 29.78
C SER A 180 19.01 3.48 30.19
N ALA A 181 19.98 3.67 29.30
CA ALA A 181 21.37 3.34 29.54
C ALA A 181 22.05 4.44 30.37
N GLU A 182 21.90 4.40 31.69
CA GLU A 182 22.86 4.96 32.65
C GLU A 182 22.53 4.37 34.03
N GLU A 183 23.57 3.97 34.77
CA GLU A 183 23.55 3.29 36.08
C GLU A 183 23.15 1.80 36.08
N ALA A 184 24.12 0.97 35.69
CA ALA A 184 24.26 -0.37 36.24
C ALA A 184 25.71 -0.54 36.70
N GLU A 185 26.01 -0.05 37.90
CA GLU A 185 27.07 -0.66 38.70
C GLU A 185 26.61 -2.10 38.97
N ILE A 186 27.34 -3.08 38.43
CA ILE A 186 27.17 -4.49 38.75
C ILE A 186 28.26 -4.79 39.77
N ASP A 187 27.89 -4.72 41.04
CA ASP A 187 28.53 -5.51 42.09
C ASP A 187 27.55 -6.64 42.46
N ASP A 188 28.07 -7.71 43.05
CA ASP A 188 27.38 -8.93 43.53
C ASP A 188 27.52 -10.19 42.65
N ASP A 189 28.70 -10.78 42.83
CA ASP A 189 29.19 -12.12 42.46
C ASP A 189 28.42 -13.29 43.16
N GLU A 190 27.21 -13.09 43.72
CA GLU A 190 26.65 -14.04 44.71
C GLU A 190 25.59 -15.05 44.23
N ASP A 191 25.01 -14.95 43.02
CA ASP A 191 23.88 -15.82 42.61
C ASP A 191 24.05 -16.49 41.23
N ILE A 192 25.25 -16.99 40.91
CA ILE A 192 25.46 -17.84 39.72
C ILE A 192 25.51 -19.31 40.13
N PRO A 193 24.57 -20.17 39.67
CA PRO A 193 24.62 -21.61 39.92
C PRO A 193 25.96 -22.22 39.49
N ASP A 194 26.53 -23.10 40.31
CA ASP A 194 27.89 -23.65 40.15
C ASP A 194 28.16 -24.26 38.76
N GLU A 195 27.13 -24.86 38.14
CA GLU A 195 27.23 -25.41 36.77
C GLU A 195 27.51 -24.35 35.70
N VAL A 196 26.99 -23.14 35.89
CA VAL A 196 27.17 -22.01 34.96
C VAL A 196 28.57 -21.44 35.13
N ARG A 197 29.07 -21.36 36.37
CA ARG A 197 30.43 -20.94 36.68
C ARG A 197 31.48 -21.90 36.08
N ALA A 198 31.27 -23.21 36.21
CA ALA A 198 32.15 -24.22 35.62
C ALA A 198 32.19 -24.13 34.07
N ARG A 199 31.06 -23.84 33.42
CA ARG A 199 31.00 -23.61 31.97
C ARG A 199 31.76 -22.35 31.55
N LEU A 200 31.67 -21.27 32.32
CA LEU A 200 32.37 -20.02 32.03
C LEU A 200 33.88 -20.15 32.21
N GLU A 201 34.35 -20.89 33.21
CA GLU A 201 35.78 -21.18 33.39
C GLU A 201 36.35 -22.08 32.28
N ALA A 202 35.58 -23.07 31.81
CA ALA A 202 36.00 -23.94 30.71
C ALA A 202 36.16 -23.16 29.39
N LEU A 203 35.36 -22.11 29.18
CA LEU A 203 35.46 -21.22 28.02
C LEU A 203 36.65 -20.26 28.09
N LYS A 204 37.05 -19.84 29.30
CA LYS A 204 38.20 -18.93 29.51
C LYS A 204 39.56 -19.63 29.40
N ARG A 205 39.60 -20.96 29.46
CA ARG A 205 40.82 -21.77 29.29
C ARG A 205 41.12 -22.17 27.84
N ARG A 206 40.44 -21.57 26.86
CA ARG A 206 40.62 -21.86 25.44
C ARG A 206 41.29 -20.72 24.70
#